data_AF-A0AAD2EEN8-F1
#
_entry.id   AF-A0AAD2EEN8-F1
#
_cell.length_a   1.000
_cell.length_b   1.000
_cell.length_c   1.000
_cell.angle_alpha   90.00
_cell.angle_beta   90.00
_cell.angle_gamma   90.00
#
_symmetry.space_group_name_H-M   'P 1'
#
loop_
_entity.id
_entity.type
_entity.pdbx_description
1 polymer ?
#
loop_
_entity_poly.entity_id
_entity_poly.type
_entity_poly.pdbx_seq_one_letter_code
_entity_poly.pdbx_strand_id
1 'polypeptide(L)'
;MLIFNVLLQELRDAYANLEPKHEREINDLMNSYKKSYPEWVFILRCGFGLLMYGFGSKKFLIEDFASSALTDYSVVVINGYLQQIHLKQVVITLAELLWDQLKMHGKTTWENVPKNQQPFNTKSMDDLIAFLDGPHLEDKECFVCVVVHNIDGPGLRDSDTQQYLARIAACSHIRVVASIDHVNAPLLWDKKMVHTQFNWYWLHVPTFAPYNIEGTFFPLVLAHSGSAQTVKTASIVLQSLTPNAQSVFKVVAEHQLAHPNEEGMPLNNLYTICRERFLHLKSLYRRSANRNFLLHLLLKARSTGYLSTDDCSIIVESQNSGSGGPNFVLDMMRWRQY
;
A
#
# COMPACT_ATOMS: atom_id res chain seq x y z
N MET A 1 23.14 -4.66 16.93
CA MET A 1 22.58 -3.63 16.01
C MET A 1 23.61 -3.23 14.94
N LEU A 2 24.82 -2.80 15.31
CA LEU A 2 25.88 -2.41 14.34
C LEU A 2 26.31 -3.52 13.37
N ILE A 3 26.54 -4.75 13.86
CA ILE A 3 27.00 -5.89 13.02
C ILE A 3 25.98 -6.24 11.92
N PHE A 4 24.70 -6.06 12.19
CA PHE A 4 23.63 -6.46 11.27
C PHE A 4 23.43 -5.45 10.14
N ASN A 5 23.59 -4.15 10.42
CA ASN A 5 23.57 -3.12 9.38
C ASN A 5 24.78 -3.23 8.44
N VAL A 6 25.96 -3.58 8.97
CA VAL A 6 27.15 -3.81 8.16
C VAL A 6 26.94 -4.99 7.21
N LEU A 7 26.40 -6.11 7.71
CA LEU A 7 26.16 -7.31 6.90
C LEU A 7 25.08 -7.10 5.84
N LEU A 8 24.06 -6.29 6.12
CA LEU A 8 23.03 -5.92 5.14
C LEU A 8 23.59 -5.02 4.03
N GLN A 9 24.52 -4.14 4.38
CA GLN A 9 25.19 -3.26 3.43
C GLN A 9 26.16 -4.05 2.55
N GLU A 10 26.94 -4.96 3.14
CA GLU A 10 27.78 -5.91 2.40
C GLU A 10 26.96 -6.80 1.45
N LEU A 11 25.76 -7.25 1.84
CA LEU A 11 24.87 -8.01 0.97
C LEU A 11 24.30 -7.18 -0.19
N ARG A 12 23.98 -5.90 0.05
CA ARG A 12 23.54 -4.98 -1.01
C ARG A 12 24.65 -4.68 -1.99
N ASP A 13 25.87 -4.47 -1.49
CA ASP A 13 27.05 -4.22 -2.31
C ASP A 13 27.44 -5.47 -3.11
N ALA A 14 27.34 -6.67 -2.52
CA ALA A 14 27.54 -7.93 -3.21
C ALA A 14 26.48 -8.17 -4.28
N TYR A 15 25.21 -7.83 -4.02
CA TYR A 15 24.13 -7.91 -5.00
C TYR A 15 24.34 -6.94 -6.17
N ALA A 16 24.80 -5.72 -5.90
CA ALA A 16 25.10 -4.73 -6.94
C ALA A 16 26.24 -5.17 -7.87
N ASN A 17 27.13 -6.03 -7.39
CA ASN A 17 28.27 -6.56 -8.15
C ASN A 17 27.96 -7.85 -8.93
N LEU A 18 26.73 -8.37 -8.88
CA LEU A 18 26.35 -9.55 -9.65
C LEU A 18 26.07 -9.18 -11.10
N GLU A 19 26.80 -9.81 -12.03
CA GLU A 19 26.51 -9.66 -13.46
C GLU A 19 25.14 -10.27 -13.80
N PRO A 20 24.26 -9.51 -14.48
CA PRO A 20 22.96 -10.03 -14.90
C PRO A 20 23.15 -11.11 -15.96
N LYS A 21 22.70 -12.33 -15.65
CA LYS A 21 22.66 -13.44 -16.61
C LYS A 21 21.49 -13.22 -17.59
N HIS A 22 21.70 -13.59 -18.85
CA HIS A 22 20.67 -13.57 -19.92
C HIS A 22 20.14 -12.18 -20.31
N GLU A 23 20.96 -11.13 -20.21
CA GLU A 23 20.57 -9.77 -20.58
C GLU A 23 20.11 -9.66 -22.05
N ARG A 24 20.73 -10.42 -22.96
CA ARG A 24 20.36 -10.39 -24.39
C ARG A 24 18.95 -10.92 -24.61
N GLU A 25 18.64 -12.07 -24.03
CA GLU A 25 17.34 -12.72 -24.15
C GLU A 25 16.23 -11.89 -23.49
N ILE A 26 16.53 -11.23 -22.37
CA ILE A 26 15.60 -10.28 -21.72
C ILE A 26 15.35 -9.07 -22.62
N ASN A 27 16.39 -8.51 -23.25
CA ASN A 27 16.23 -7.38 -24.17
C ASN A 27 15.44 -7.76 -25.42
N ASP A 28 15.68 -8.95 -25.99
CA ASP A 28 14.91 -9.46 -27.12
C ASP A 28 13.43 -9.67 -26.77
N LEU A 29 13.17 -10.18 -25.55
CA LEU A 29 11.82 -10.30 -25.01
C LEU A 29 11.14 -8.94 -24.85
N MET A 30 11.82 -7.95 -24.27
CA MET A 30 11.29 -6.58 -24.15
C MET A 30 11.00 -5.95 -25.51
N ASN A 31 11.88 -6.16 -26.49
CA ASN A 31 11.65 -5.72 -27.87
C ASN A 31 10.45 -6.41 -28.53
N SER A 32 10.15 -7.65 -28.17
CA SER A 32 8.95 -8.35 -28.65
C SER A 32 7.66 -7.71 -28.11
N TYR A 33 7.66 -7.27 -26.85
CA TYR A 33 6.51 -6.56 -26.27
C TYR A 33 6.29 -5.20 -26.92
N LYS A 34 7.37 -4.46 -27.23
CA LYS A 34 7.27 -3.16 -27.93
C LYS A 34 6.58 -3.27 -29.29
N LYS A 35 6.77 -4.39 -30.01
CA LYS A 35 6.07 -4.66 -31.28
C LYS A 35 4.55 -4.85 -31.09
N SER A 36 4.12 -5.23 -29.89
CA SER A 36 2.72 -5.51 -29.55
C SER A 36 1.98 -4.29 -28.99
N TYR A 37 2.66 -3.15 -28.79
CA TYR A 37 2.03 -1.92 -28.27
C TYR A 37 0.83 -1.42 -29.09
N PRO A 38 0.85 -1.47 -30.44
CA PRO A 38 -0.32 -1.06 -31.23
C PRO A 38 -1.55 -1.93 -30.96
N GLU A 39 -1.35 -3.23 -30.73
CA GLU A 39 -2.43 -4.15 -30.37
C GLU A 39 -3.00 -3.81 -28.98
N TRP A 40 -2.15 -3.47 -28.03
CA TRP A 40 -2.58 -3.06 -26.68
C TRP A 40 -3.39 -1.75 -26.73
N VAL A 41 -2.97 -0.77 -27.53
CA VAL A 41 -3.75 0.46 -27.76
C VAL A 41 -5.09 0.15 -28.42
N PHE A 42 -5.14 -0.78 -29.38
CA PHE A 42 -6.39 -1.21 -30.00
C PHE A 42 -7.36 -1.82 -28.97
N ILE A 43 -6.87 -2.71 -28.11
CA ILE A 43 -7.66 -3.32 -27.04
C ILE A 43 -8.21 -2.25 -26.08
N LEU A 44 -7.38 -1.27 -25.71
CA LEU A 44 -7.81 -0.13 -24.89
C LEU A 44 -8.90 0.68 -25.60
N ARG A 45 -8.76 0.97 -26.90
CA ARG A 45 -9.78 1.69 -27.68
C ARG A 45 -11.12 0.94 -27.69
N CYS A 46 -11.10 -0.39 -27.76
CA CYS A 46 -12.29 -1.24 -27.68
C CYS A 46 -13.00 -1.22 -26.30
N GLY A 47 -12.41 -0.62 -25.27
CA GLY A 47 -13.01 -0.51 -23.94
C GLY A 47 -12.74 -1.67 -23.00
N PHE A 48 -11.65 -2.40 -23.24
CA PHE A 48 -11.11 -3.35 -22.28
C PHE A 48 -10.05 -2.65 -21.41
N GLY A 49 -10.02 -2.99 -20.13
CA GLY A 49 -8.87 -2.69 -19.27
C GLY A 49 -7.75 -3.69 -19.54
N LEU A 50 -6.49 -3.27 -19.53
CA LEU A 50 -5.36 -4.18 -19.67
C LEU A 50 -4.84 -4.60 -18.31
N LEU A 51 -4.71 -5.92 -18.09
CA LEU A 51 -4.18 -6.47 -16.85
C LEU A 51 -2.92 -7.30 -17.13
N MET A 52 -1.76 -6.75 -16.78
CA MET A 52 -0.48 -7.38 -17.01
C MET A 52 -0.03 -8.19 -15.81
N TYR A 53 0.17 -9.49 -16.01
CA TYR A 53 0.66 -10.43 -15.00
C TYR A 53 1.89 -11.17 -15.54
N GLY A 54 2.75 -11.62 -14.63
CA GLY A 54 4.00 -12.29 -15.01
C GLY A 54 5.11 -11.98 -14.03
N PHE A 55 6.15 -12.80 -14.07
CA PHE A 55 7.29 -12.69 -13.17
C PHE A 55 8.21 -11.52 -13.56
N GLY A 56 8.58 -10.71 -12.56
CA GLY A 56 9.45 -9.55 -12.71
C GLY A 56 8.69 -8.22 -12.65
N SER A 57 9.44 -7.15 -12.38
CA SER A 57 8.89 -5.79 -12.37
C SER A 57 8.43 -5.38 -13.77
N LYS A 58 7.16 -5.04 -13.89
CA LYS A 58 6.52 -4.57 -15.13
C LYS A 58 6.53 -3.05 -15.26
N LYS A 59 7.07 -2.35 -14.25
CA LYS A 59 7.02 -0.88 -14.17
C LYS A 59 7.62 -0.22 -15.40
N PHE A 60 8.87 -0.54 -15.72
CA PHE A 60 9.56 0.02 -16.88
C PHE A 60 8.84 -0.24 -18.20
N LEU A 61 8.26 -1.44 -18.37
CA LEU A 61 7.53 -1.77 -19.58
C LEU A 61 6.27 -0.92 -19.74
N ILE A 62 5.51 -0.77 -18.65
CA ILE A 62 4.27 0.00 -18.65
C ILE A 62 4.55 1.51 -18.80
N GLU A 63 5.63 2.02 -18.21
CA GLU A 63 6.08 3.41 -18.40
C GLU A 63 6.58 3.66 -19.83
N ASP A 64 7.29 2.70 -20.42
CA ASP A 64 7.70 2.74 -21.83
C ASP A 64 6.49 2.69 -22.76
N PHE A 65 5.49 1.85 -22.47
CA PHE A 65 4.22 1.82 -23.18
C PHE A 65 3.48 3.16 -23.08
N ALA A 66 3.39 3.74 -21.87
CA ALA A 66 2.73 5.02 -21.65
C ALA A 66 3.42 6.18 -22.38
N SER A 67 4.75 6.20 -22.40
CA SER A 67 5.51 7.26 -23.08
C SER A 67 5.58 7.11 -24.60
N SER A 68 5.55 5.88 -25.12
CA SER A 68 5.67 5.64 -26.57
C SER A 68 4.35 5.52 -27.32
N ALA A 69 3.33 4.90 -26.72
CA ALA A 69 2.10 4.54 -27.41
C ALA A 69 0.88 5.38 -26.98
N LEU A 70 0.96 6.07 -25.84
CA LEU A 70 -0.12 6.90 -25.30
C LEU A 70 0.18 8.41 -25.37
N THR A 71 1.05 8.86 -26.29
CA THR A 71 1.42 10.28 -26.44
C THR A 71 0.25 11.19 -26.75
N ASP A 72 -0.76 10.67 -27.44
CA ASP A 72 -1.94 11.41 -27.87
C ASP A 72 -3.01 11.48 -26.76
N TYR A 73 -2.80 10.76 -25.65
CA TYR A 73 -3.76 10.60 -24.57
C TYR A 73 -3.23 11.17 -23.26
N SER A 74 -4.16 11.59 -22.40
CA SER A 74 -3.79 11.98 -21.04
C SER A 74 -3.58 10.74 -20.17
N VAL A 75 -2.41 10.60 -19.57
CA VAL A 75 -2.04 9.45 -18.73
C VAL A 75 -1.87 9.87 -17.28
N VAL A 76 -2.52 9.16 -16.36
CA VAL A 76 -2.32 9.31 -14.91
C VAL A 76 -1.71 8.03 -14.35
N VAL A 77 -0.56 8.14 -13.70
CA VAL A 77 0.16 7.01 -13.11
C VAL A 77 -0.09 6.94 -11.61
N ILE A 78 -0.55 5.78 -11.14
CA ILE A 78 -0.80 5.44 -9.74
C ILE A 78 0.20 4.38 -9.32
N ASN A 79 1.02 4.72 -8.32
CA ASN A 79 2.00 3.81 -7.74
C ASN A 79 1.38 3.03 -6.57
N GLY A 80 0.79 1.87 -6.86
CA GLY A 80 0.13 1.00 -5.89
C GLY A 80 1.04 0.37 -4.84
N TYR A 81 2.35 0.28 -5.11
CA TYR A 81 3.34 -0.22 -4.15
C TYR A 81 3.54 0.70 -2.93
N LEU A 82 3.05 1.94 -2.99
CA LEU A 82 3.11 2.87 -1.85
C LEU A 82 2.14 2.44 -0.73
N GLN A 83 2.54 2.66 0.52
CA GLN A 83 1.77 2.22 1.67
C GLN A 83 0.52 3.06 1.98
N GLN A 84 0.48 4.30 1.50
CA GLN A 84 -0.65 5.22 1.66
C GLN A 84 -0.93 5.87 0.32
N ILE A 85 -2.14 5.64 -0.21
CA ILE A 85 -2.59 6.21 -1.47
C ILE A 85 -3.93 6.87 -1.23
N HIS A 86 -4.01 8.18 -1.48
CA HIS A 86 -5.25 8.92 -1.33
C HIS A 86 -6.06 8.86 -2.62
N LEU A 87 -6.90 7.83 -2.77
CA LEU A 87 -7.69 7.62 -3.99
C LEU A 87 -8.57 8.83 -4.34
N LYS A 88 -9.12 9.53 -3.34
CA LYS A 88 -9.90 10.77 -3.59
C LYS A 88 -9.10 11.80 -4.38
N GLN A 89 -7.81 11.95 -4.07
CA GLN A 89 -6.95 12.90 -4.77
C GLN A 89 -6.71 12.48 -6.22
N VAL A 90 -6.55 11.18 -6.47
CA VAL A 90 -6.45 10.63 -7.82
C VAL A 90 -7.72 10.97 -8.62
N VAL A 91 -8.90 10.75 -8.05
CA VAL A 91 -10.17 11.04 -8.73
C VAL A 91 -10.32 12.53 -9.01
N ILE A 92 -9.91 13.40 -8.09
CA ILE A 92 -9.88 14.85 -8.31
C ILE A 92 -8.96 15.19 -9.49
N THR A 93 -7.75 14.64 -9.54
CA THR A 93 -6.82 14.89 -10.65
C THR A 93 -7.37 14.39 -11.98
N LEU A 94 -8.09 13.25 -11.99
CA LEU A 94 -8.76 12.74 -13.19
C LEU A 94 -9.88 13.67 -13.66
N ALA A 95 -10.68 14.18 -12.72
CA ALA A 95 -11.76 15.11 -13.03
C ALA A 95 -11.22 16.44 -13.58
N GLU A 96 -10.13 16.96 -13.01
CA GLU A 96 -9.46 18.17 -13.49
C GLU A 96 -8.87 17.98 -14.89
N LEU A 97 -8.23 16.83 -15.13
CA LEU A 97 -7.63 16.50 -16.43
C LEU A 97 -8.70 16.36 -17.53
N LEU A 98 -9.79 15.66 -17.22
CA LEU A 98 -10.93 15.52 -18.13
C LEU A 98 -11.59 16.87 -18.40
N TRP A 99 -11.70 17.73 -17.39
CA TRP A 99 -12.21 19.09 -17.52
C TRP A 99 -11.36 19.97 -18.42
N ASP A 100 -10.02 19.88 -18.33
CA ASP A 100 -9.13 20.66 -19.19
C ASP A 100 -9.12 20.14 -20.64
N GLN A 101 -9.26 18.83 -20.85
CA GLN A 101 -9.46 18.26 -22.19
C GLN A 101 -10.77 18.75 -22.84
N LEU A 102 -11.85 18.83 -22.06
CA LEU A 102 -13.14 19.37 -22.52
C LEU A 102 -13.06 20.85 -22.91
N LYS A 103 -12.26 21.66 -22.20
CA LYS A 103 -12.04 23.07 -22.57
C LYS A 103 -11.25 23.20 -23.87
N MET A 104 -10.25 22.33 -24.09
CA MET A 104 -9.44 22.34 -25.32
C MET A 104 -10.26 21.93 -26.54
N HIS A 105 -11.22 21.00 -26.40
CA HIS A 105 -12.05 20.48 -27.49
C HIS A 105 -13.32 21.30 -27.82
N GLY A 106 -13.54 22.45 -27.17
CA GLY A 106 -14.41 23.49 -27.74
C GLY A 106 -15.91 23.14 -27.93
N LYS A 107 -16.60 22.66 -26.87
CA LYS A 107 -18.07 22.78 -26.78
C LYS A 107 -18.47 23.59 -25.54
N THR A 108 -18.76 24.86 -25.78
CA THR A 108 -19.28 25.85 -24.84
C THR A 108 -20.62 25.39 -24.23
N THR A 109 -20.65 25.18 -22.91
CA THR A 109 -21.89 25.33 -22.10
C THR A 109 -21.62 25.61 -20.61
N TRP A 110 -20.38 25.95 -20.22
CA TRP A 110 -20.01 26.11 -18.81
C TRP A 110 -19.18 27.39 -18.58
N GLU A 111 -19.65 28.52 -19.12
CA GLU A 111 -19.04 29.85 -18.90
C GLU A 111 -19.26 30.41 -17.47
N ASN A 112 -20.03 29.74 -16.60
CA ASN A 112 -20.40 30.26 -15.29
C ASN A 112 -19.95 29.40 -14.10
N VAL A 113 -18.68 28.96 -14.06
CA VAL A 113 -18.07 28.46 -12.81
C VAL A 113 -17.00 29.46 -12.33
N PRO A 114 -17.10 29.99 -11.09
CA PRO A 114 -16.17 31.03 -10.61
C PRO A 114 -14.73 30.51 -10.57
N LYS A 115 -13.80 31.29 -11.13
CA LYS A 115 -12.37 30.98 -11.30
C LYS A 115 -11.54 30.84 -10.01
N ASN A 116 -12.16 30.73 -8.83
CA ASN A 116 -11.45 30.89 -7.54
C ASN A 116 -11.59 29.75 -6.52
N GLN A 117 -12.14 28.59 -6.90
CA GLN A 117 -12.10 27.38 -6.07
C GLN A 117 -11.88 26.17 -6.98
N GLN A 118 -10.91 25.29 -6.66
CA GLN A 118 -10.78 24.00 -7.35
C GLN A 118 -12.13 23.27 -7.25
N PRO A 119 -12.87 23.08 -8.36
CA PRO A 119 -14.29 22.75 -8.32
C PRO A 119 -14.62 21.34 -7.80
N PHE A 120 -13.60 20.53 -7.50
CA PHE A 120 -13.73 19.10 -7.22
C PHE A 120 -13.31 18.70 -5.80
N ASN A 121 -12.60 19.54 -5.03
CA ASN A 121 -12.09 19.15 -3.70
C ASN A 121 -13.22 18.98 -2.65
N THR A 122 -14.30 19.74 -2.79
CA THR A 122 -15.49 19.70 -1.93
C THR A 122 -16.55 18.67 -2.34
N LYS A 123 -16.40 18.02 -3.50
CA LYS A 123 -17.38 17.04 -4.00
C LYS A 123 -17.20 15.66 -3.35
N SER A 124 -18.30 14.92 -3.22
CA SER A 124 -18.26 13.53 -2.76
C SER A 124 -17.64 12.63 -3.83
N MET A 125 -17.12 11.46 -3.44
CA MET A 125 -16.53 10.50 -4.39
C MET A 125 -17.53 10.07 -5.47
N ASP A 126 -18.81 9.96 -5.10
CA ASP A 126 -19.88 9.59 -6.02
C ASP A 126 -20.18 10.68 -7.05
N ASP A 127 -20.19 11.94 -6.65
CA ASP A 127 -20.39 13.07 -7.57
C ASP A 127 -19.23 13.18 -8.58
N LEU A 128 -18.00 12.87 -8.13
CA LEU A 128 -16.84 12.85 -8.99
C LEU A 128 -16.92 11.72 -10.02
N ILE A 129 -17.32 10.52 -9.60
CA ILE A 129 -17.50 9.39 -10.52
C ILE A 129 -18.65 9.68 -11.51
N ALA A 130 -19.75 10.28 -11.06
CA ALA A 130 -20.85 10.67 -11.93
C ALA A 130 -20.42 11.73 -12.97
N PHE A 131 -19.53 12.65 -12.59
CA PHE A 131 -18.92 13.60 -13.52
C PHE A 131 -18.03 12.90 -14.58
N LEU A 132 -17.25 11.91 -14.15
CA LEU A 132 -16.40 11.11 -15.06
C LEU A 132 -17.21 10.23 -16.02
N ASP A 133 -18.40 9.78 -15.61
CA ASP A 133 -19.32 9.00 -16.44
C ASP A 133 -20.26 9.86 -17.31
N GLY A 134 -20.18 11.19 -17.17
CA GLY A 134 -21.04 12.11 -17.91
C GLY A 134 -20.87 11.98 -19.43
N PRO A 135 -21.92 12.26 -20.23
CA PRO A 135 -21.92 12.12 -21.69
C PRO A 135 -21.14 13.23 -22.42
N HIS A 136 -20.11 13.79 -21.78
CA HIS A 136 -19.48 15.04 -22.19
C HIS A 136 -18.59 14.94 -23.45
N LEU A 137 -18.20 13.73 -23.86
CA LEU A 137 -17.43 13.48 -25.08
C LEU A 137 -18.23 12.56 -26.01
N GLU A 138 -18.81 13.13 -27.07
CA GLU A 138 -19.40 12.35 -28.17
C GLU A 138 -18.32 11.69 -29.03
N ASP A 139 -17.09 12.19 -28.96
CA ASP A 139 -15.94 11.66 -29.68
C ASP A 139 -15.30 10.51 -28.89
N LYS A 140 -15.47 9.28 -29.39
CA LYS A 140 -14.86 8.04 -28.88
C LYS A 140 -13.31 8.03 -28.90
N GLU A 141 -12.69 9.13 -29.31
CA GLU A 141 -11.26 9.25 -29.54
C GLU A 141 -10.51 9.96 -28.40
N CYS A 142 -11.19 10.62 -27.46
CA CYS A 142 -10.54 11.23 -26.29
C CYS A 142 -10.85 10.44 -25.02
N PHE A 143 -9.92 9.61 -24.58
CA PHE A 143 -10.00 8.92 -23.29
C PHE A 143 -8.79 9.25 -22.41
N VAL A 144 -8.98 9.17 -21.09
CA VAL A 144 -7.92 9.28 -20.09
C VAL A 144 -7.46 7.88 -19.72
N CYS A 145 -6.15 7.62 -19.82
CA CYS A 145 -5.57 6.35 -19.42
C CYS A 145 -5.07 6.42 -17.98
N VAL A 146 -5.56 5.52 -17.14
CA VAL A 146 -5.10 5.34 -15.76
C VAL A 146 -4.19 4.13 -15.71
N VAL A 147 -2.93 4.38 -15.39
CA VAL A 147 -1.91 3.34 -15.23
C VAL A 147 -1.76 3.04 -13.74
N VAL A 148 -2.00 1.81 -13.33
CA VAL A 148 -1.90 1.35 -11.93
C VAL A 148 -0.79 0.32 -11.82
N HIS A 149 0.37 0.73 -11.31
CA HIS A 149 1.40 -0.22 -10.92
C HIS A 149 0.99 -0.91 -9.62
N ASN A 150 1.04 -2.24 -9.57
CA ASN A 150 0.68 -3.05 -8.40
C ASN A 150 -0.72 -2.71 -7.86
N ILE A 151 -1.76 -3.05 -8.61
CA ILE A 151 -3.16 -2.88 -8.15
C ILE A 151 -3.46 -3.67 -6.87
N ASP A 152 -2.67 -4.71 -6.63
CA ASP A 152 -2.61 -5.56 -5.45
C ASP A 152 -1.67 -5.02 -4.35
N GLY A 153 -1.23 -3.76 -4.48
CA GLY A 153 -0.36 -3.11 -3.52
C GLY A 153 -1.05 -2.85 -2.17
N PRO A 154 -0.29 -2.73 -1.08
CA PRO A 154 -0.83 -2.70 0.28
C PRO A 154 -1.80 -1.53 0.54
N GLY A 155 -1.63 -0.39 -0.14
CA GLY A 155 -2.52 0.76 -0.01
C GLY A 155 -3.81 0.67 -0.84
N LEU A 156 -3.94 -0.36 -1.70
CA LEU A 156 -5.09 -0.52 -2.61
C LEU A 156 -5.91 -1.79 -2.33
N ARG A 157 -5.48 -2.67 -1.42
CA ARG A 157 -6.15 -3.97 -1.15
C ARG A 157 -7.51 -3.86 -0.48
N ASP A 158 -7.84 -2.71 0.09
CA ASP A 158 -9.12 -2.51 0.78
C ASP A 158 -10.29 -2.68 -0.20
N SER A 159 -11.35 -3.37 0.25
CA SER A 159 -12.54 -3.66 -0.57
C SER A 159 -13.16 -2.37 -1.13
N ASP A 160 -13.30 -1.34 -0.31
CA ASP A 160 -13.86 -0.05 -0.72
C ASP A 160 -13.01 0.60 -1.81
N THR A 161 -11.69 0.57 -1.66
CA THR A 161 -10.73 1.13 -2.62
C THR A 161 -10.81 0.42 -3.97
N GLN A 162 -10.86 -0.92 -3.97
CA GLN A 162 -11.04 -1.70 -5.20
C GLN A 162 -12.40 -1.45 -5.85
N GLN A 163 -13.47 -1.28 -5.06
CA GLN A 163 -14.80 -0.97 -5.58
C GLN A 163 -14.83 0.40 -6.25
N TYR A 164 -14.18 1.41 -5.68
CA TYR A 164 -14.04 2.71 -6.34
C TYR A 164 -13.19 2.64 -7.60
N LEU A 165 -12.07 1.91 -7.59
CA LEU A 165 -11.26 1.69 -8.81
C LEU A 165 -12.06 0.99 -9.91
N ALA A 166 -12.88 0.00 -9.56
CA ALA A 166 -13.74 -0.68 -10.52
C ALA A 166 -14.77 0.27 -11.11
N ARG A 167 -15.40 1.12 -10.29
CA ARG A 167 -16.34 2.15 -10.78
C ARG A 167 -15.67 3.16 -11.71
N ILE A 168 -14.44 3.56 -11.41
CA ILE A 168 -13.65 4.45 -12.27
C ILE A 168 -13.33 3.77 -13.60
N ALA A 169 -12.98 2.48 -13.59
CA ALA A 169 -12.71 1.70 -14.80
C ALA A 169 -13.96 1.49 -15.68
N ALA A 170 -15.15 1.51 -15.07
CA ALA A 170 -16.42 1.38 -15.78
C ALA A 170 -16.84 2.67 -16.52
N CYS A 171 -16.25 3.81 -16.19
CA CYS A 171 -16.56 5.08 -16.85
C CYS A 171 -16.17 5.04 -18.33
N SER A 172 -17.05 5.57 -19.19
CA SER A 172 -16.90 5.52 -20.65
C SER A 172 -15.59 6.14 -21.18
N HIS A 173 -15.12 7.22 -20.55
CA HIS A 173 -13.95 8.00 -20.98
C HIS A 173 -12.64 7.59 -20.31
N ILE A 174 -12.67 6.54 -19.47
CA ILE A 174 -11.50 6.10 -18.70
C ILE A 174 -11.08 4.72 -19.20
N ARG A 175 -9.79 4.56 -19.42
CA ARG A 175 -9.16 3.27 -19.72
C ARG A 175 -8.15 2.94 -18.65
N VAL A 176 -8.09 1.68 -18.22
CA VAL A 176 -7.20 1.28 -17.13
C VAL A 176 -6.17 0.27 -17.63
N VAL A 177 -4.91 0.51 -17.30
CA VAL A 177 -3.80 -0.44 -17.46
C VAL A 177 -3.27 -0.74 -16.07
N ALA A 178 -3.30 -1.99 -15.65
CA ALA A 178 -2.86 -2.38 -14.32
C ALA A 178 -1.85 -3.51 -14.37
N SER A 179 -0.98 -3.56 -13.34
CA SER A 179 -0.07 -4.68 -13.12
C SER A 179 -0.39 -5.45 -11.84
N ILE A 180 -0.20 -6.77 -11.89
CA ILE A 180 -0.33 -7.69 -10.74
C ILE A 180 1.00 -8.39 -10.50
N ASP A 181 1.34 -8.58 -9.22
CA ASP A 181 2.45 -9.44 -8.80
C ASP A 181 2.03 -10.54 -7.81
N HIS A 182 1.00 -10.30 -7.00
CA HIS A 182 0.56 -11.24 -5.98
C HIS A 182 -0.33 -12.33 -6.57
N VAL A 183 -0.02 -13.59 -6.24
CA VAL A 183 -0.75 -14.78 -6.72
C VAL A 183 -2.25 -14.71 -6.39
N ASN A 184 -2.58 -14.19 -5.20
CA ASN A 184 -3.96 -14.07 -4.74
C ASN A 184 -4.66 -12.78 -5.21
N ALA A 185 -4.07 -11.96 -6.09
CA ALA A 185 -4.69 -10.73 -6.56
C ALA A 185 -6.11 -10.91 -7.15
N PRO A 186 -6.42 -11.99 -7.90
CA PRO A 186 -7.79 -12.20 -8.40
C PRO A 186 -8.84 -12.36 -7.29
N LEU A 187 -8.44 -12.68 -6.06
CA LEU A 187 -9.37 -12.79 -4.91
C LEU A 187 -9.87 -11.43 -4.41
N LEU A 188 -9.24 -10.33 -4.83
CA LEU A 188 -9.67 -8.97 -4.47
C LEU A 188 -10.96 -8.55 -5.16
N TRP A 189 -11.41 -9.29 -6.18
CA TRP A 189 -12.49 -8.85 -7.05
C TRP A 189 -13.68 -9.80 -7.05
N ASP A 190 -14.86 -9.20 -6.93
CA ASP A 190 -16.12 -9.89 -7.15
C ASP A 190 -16.37 -10.15 -8.63
N LYS A 191 -17.23 -11.13 -8.93
CA LYS A 191 -17.68 -11.43 -10.29
C LYS A 191 -18.18 -10.20 -11.04
N LYS A 192 -18.90 -9.31 -10.35
CA LYS A 192 -19.39 -8.06 -10.93
C LYS A 192 -18.23 -7.14 -11.34
N MET A 193 -17.25 -6.95 -10.46
CA MET A 193 -16.11 -6.07 -10.73
C MET A 193 -15.30 -6.53 -11.93
N VAL A 194 -15.01 -7.83 -12.02
CA VAL A 194 -14.21 -8.40 -13.12
C VAL A 194 -14.96 -8.31 -14.46
N HIS A 195 -16.23 -8.75 -14.51
CA HIS A 195 -16.95 -8.91 -15.77
C HIS A 195 -17.66 -7.67 -16.27
N THR A 196 -18.06 -6.74 -15.38
CA THR A 196 -18.89 -5.58 -15.77
C THR A 196 -18.19 -4.25 -15.64
N GLN A 197 -17.20 -4.13 -14.74
CA GLN A 197 -16.59 -2.84 -14.42
C GLN A 197 -15.19 -2.72 -15.01
N PHE A 198 -14.27 -3.61 -14.61
CA PHE A 198 -12.90 -3.56 -15.10
C PHE A 198 -12.74 -4.08 -16.54
N ASN A 199 -13.57 -5.07 -16.92
CA ASN A 199 -13.53 -5.70 -18.25
C ASN A 199 -12.09 -6.05 -18.69
N TRP A 200 -11.38 -6.81 -17.84
CA TRP A 200 -9.96 -7.07 -18.00
C TRP A 200 -9.63 -7.96 -19.20
N TYR A 201 -8.64 -7.53 -19.98
CA TYR A 201 -7.89 -8.36 -20.91
C TYR A 201 -6.56 -8.77 -20.26
N TRP A 202 -6.41 -10.08 -20.01
CA TRP A 202 -5.27 -10.63 -19.28
C TRP A 202 -4.07 -10.81 -20.22
N LEU A 203 -3.00 -10.06 -19.96
CA LEU A 203 -1.75 -10.11 -20.71
C LEU A 203 -0.66 -10.78 -19.87
N HIS A 204 -0.13 -11.89 -20.39
CA HIS A 204 1.03 -12.55 -19.80
C HIS A 204 2.31 -11.86 -20.28
N VAL A 205 2.96 -11.13 -19.36
CA VAL A 205 4.14 -10.31 -19.65
C VAL A 205 5.20 -10.50 -18.56
N PRO A 206 5.91 -11.64 -18.53
CA PRO A 206 7.09 -11.80 -17.69
C PRO A 206 8.25 -10.94 -18.21
N THR A 207 8.85 -10.13 -17.34
CA THR A 207 10.00 -9.27 -17.67
C THR A 207 11.31 -9.77 -17.04
N PHE A 208 11.22 -10.61 -16.00
CA PHE A 208 12.35 -11.06 -15.18
C PHE A 208 13.18 -9.93 -14.56
N ALA A 209 12.69 -8.69 -14.60
CA ALA A 209 13.35 -7.54 -14.00
C ALA A 209 13.25 -7.58 -12.47
N PRO A 210 14.28 -7.15 -11.73
CA PRO A 210 14.27 -7.15 -10.28
C PRO A 210 13.27 -6.11 -9.71
N TYR A 211 12.64 -6.45 -8.59
CA TYR A 211 11.67 -5.61 -7.88
C TYR A 211 12.36 -4.60 -6.95
N ASN A 212 13.23 -3.74 -7.50
CA ASN A 212 14.04 -2.81 -6.72
C ASN A 212 13.18 -1.73 -6.01
N ILE A 213 12.20 -1.19 -6.71
CA ILE A 213 11.38 -0.08 -6.23
C ILE A 213 10.25 -0.60 -5.35
N GLU A 214 9.56 -1.63 -5.82
CA GLU A 214 8.44 -2.26 -5.13
C GLU A 214 8.90 -2.95 -3.85
N GLY A 215 10.07 -3.60 -3.89
CA GLY A 215 10.68 -4.30 -2.77
C GLY A 215 11.14 -3.40 -1.62
N THR A 216 11.36 -2.10 -1.86
CA THR A 216 11.83 -1.15 -0.82
C THR A 216 10.77 -0.95 0.29
N PHE A 217 9.50 -1.08 -0.04
CA PHE A 217 8.39 -0.85 0.88
C PHE A 217 7.93 -2.10 1.63
N PHE A 218 8.47 -3.27 1.26
CA PHE A 218 8.24 -4.50 2.00
C PHE A 218 9.15 -4.54 3.24
N PRO A 219 8.60 -4.85 4.43
CA PRO A 219 9.42 -5.04 5.61
C PRO A 219 10.31 -6.26 5.37
N LEU A 220 11.60 -6.02 5.17
CA LEU A 220 12.58 -7.09 5.16
C LEU A 220 12.59 -7.66 6.59
N VAL A 221 12.20 -8.92 6.74
CA VAL A 221 12.35 -9.67 8.01
C VAL A 221 13.81 -9.58 8.52
N LEU A 222 14.74 -9.35 7.60
CA LEU A 222 16.17 -9.18 7.82
C LEU A 222 16.66 -7.73 7.91
N ALA A 223 15.83 -6.67 7.91
CA ALA A 223 16.31 -5.29 8.05
C ALA A 223 15.49 -4.51 9.10
N HIS A 224 15.92 -4.57 10.36
CA HIS A 224 15.37 -3.76 11.45
C HIS A 224 16.08 -2.40 11.52
N SER A 225 15.73 -1.46 10.63
CA SER A 225 16.35 -0.13 10.64
C SER A 225 15.42 1.06 10.39
N GLY A 226 14.09 0.89 10.39
CA GLY A 226 13.15 2.01 10.24
C GLY A 226 11.99 1.97 11.25
N SER A 227 11.73 3.08 11.94
CA SER A 227 10.68 3.22 12.97
C SER A 227 9.26 2.95 12.44
N ALA A 228 8.97 3.27 11.17
CA ALA A 228 7.68 3.00 10.54
C ALA A 228 7.45 1.51 10.18
N GLN A 229 8.51 0.74 9.93
CA GLN A 229 8.42 -0.69 9.60
C GLN A 229 8.12 -1.56 10.84
N THR A 230 8.37 -1.03 12.04
CA THR A 230 8.06 -1.68 13.31
C THR A 230 6.55 -1.85 13.51
N VAL A 231 5.71 -0.92 13.03
CA VAL A 231 4.26 -0.94 13.30
C VAL A 231 3.56 -2.10 12.57
N LYS A 232 3.83 -2.30 11.27
CA LYS A 232 3.21 -3.41 10.51
C LYS A 232 3.75 -4.77 10.94
N THR A 233 5.06 -4.84 11.21
CA THR A 233 5.69 -6.05 11.76
C THR A 233 5.09 -6.37 13.14
N ALA A 234 4.88 -5.36 13.98
CA ALA A 234 4.22 -5.53 15.26
C ALA A 234 2.77 -5.99 15.10
N SER A 235 2.01 -5.44 14.14
CA SER A 235 0.64 -5.89 13.85
C SER A 235 0.61 -7.37 13.45
N ILE A 236 1.48 -7.81 12.54
CA ILE A 236 1.58 -9.22 12.12
C ILE A 236 1.98 -10.13 13.29
N VAL A 237 2.96 -9.70 14.10
CA VAL A 237 3.38 -10.44 15.29
C VAL A 237 2.24 -10.52 16.30
N LEU A 238 1.53 -9.43 16.57
CA LEU A 238 0.37 -9.40 17.46
C LEU A 238 -0.76 -10.31 16.96
N GLN A 239 -1.05 -10.32 15.66
CA GLN A 239 -2.05 -11.22 15.06
C GLN A 239 -1.67 -12.70 15.22
N SER A 240 -0.38 -13.01 15.26
CA SER A 240 0.13 -14.37 15.45
C SER A 240 0.09 -14.83 16.92
N LEU A 241 -0.13 -13.91 17.87
CA LEU A 241 -0.23 -14.22 19.29
C LEU A 241 -1.63 -14.74 19.65
N THR A 242 -1.69 -15.52 20.74
CA THR A 242 -2.98 -15.98 21.28
C THR A 242 -3.80 -14.80 21.82
N PRO A 243 -5.15 -14.90 21.86
CA PRO A 243 -6.02 -13.83 22.36
C PRO A 243 -5.65 -13.37 23.78
N ASN A 244 -5.20 -14.29 24.64
CA ASN A 244 -4.72 -13.96 25.98
C ASN A 244 -3.43 -13.14 25.94
N ALA A 245 -2.46 -13.50 25.10
CA ALA A 245 -1.24 -12.71 24.94
C ALA A 245 -1.53 -11.31 24.37
N GLN A 246 -2.43 -11.19 23.38
CA GLN A 246 -2.88 -9.90 22.85
C GLN A 246 -3.51 -9.01 23.93
N SER A 247 -4.32 -9.60 24.82
CA SER A 247 -4.94 -8.85 25.92
C SER A 247 -3.93 -8.33 26.96
N VAL A 248 -2.84 -9.07 27.20
CA VAL A 248 -1.72 -8.61 28.04
C VAL A 248 -1.01 -7.43 27.37
N PHE A 249 -0.75 -7.50 26.06
CA PHE A 249 -0.19 -6.36 25.31
C PHE A 249 -1.11 -5.13 25.35
N LYS A 250 -2.43 -5.32 25.30
CA LYS A 250 -3.41 -4.25 25.42
C LYS A 250 -3.33 -3.54 26.78
N VAL A 251 -3.20 -4.29 27.88
CA VAL A 251 -3.04 -3.74 29.23
C VAL A 251 -1.79 -2.88 29.35
N VAL A 252 -0.66 -3.36 28.81
CA VAL A 252 0.61 -2.59 28.83
C VAL A 252 0.48 -1.31 28.01
N ALA A 253 -0.16 -1.38 26.83
CA ALA A 253 -0.37 -0.23 25.97
C ALA A 253 -1.34 0.81 26.55
N GLU A 254 -2.43 0.37 27.20
CA GLU A 254 -3.38 1.23 27.94
C GLU A 254 -2.66 2.07 29.00
N HIS A 255 -1.76 1.45 29.76
CA HIS A 255 -1.01 2.13 30.82
C HIS A 255 0.04 3.10 30.28
N GLN A 256 0.73 2.72 29.19
CA GLN A 256 1.75 3.57 28.57
C GLN A 256 1.12 4.81 27.89
N LEU A 257 -0.12 4.71 27.40
CA LEU A 257 -0.89 5.88 26.96
C LEU A 257 -1.34 6.77 28.11
N ALA A 258 -1.77 6.18 29.23
CA ALA A 258 -2.25 6.93 30.38
C ALA A 258 -1.12 7.68 31.11
N HIS A 259 0.12 7.16 31.05
CA HIS A 259 1.29 7.73 31.71
C HIS A 259 2.43 7.99 30.71
N PRO A 260 2.32 9.01 29.84
CA PRO A 260 3.33 9.29 28.80
C PRO A 260 4.68 9.75 29.37
N ASN A 261 4.71 10.19 30.64
CA ASN A 261 5.93 10.64 31.33
C ASN A 261 6.66 9.51 32.07
N GLU A 262 6.07 8.31 32.18
CA GLU A 262 6.68 7.15 32.82
C GLU A 262 7.28 6.22 31.74
N GLU A 263 8.55 5.83 31.91
CA GLU A 263 9.27 5.04 30.89
C GLU A 263 8.84 3.56 30.82
N GLY A 264 7.91 3.09 31.65
CA GLY A 264 7.40 1.72 31.63
C GLY A 264 6.42 1.37 32.73
N MET A 265 5.76 0.22 32.59
CA MET A 265 4.89 -0.33 33.63
C MET A 265 5.70 -1.26 34.55
N PRO A 266 5.59 -1.11 35.89
CA PRO A 266 6.22 -2.05 36.82
C PRO A 266 5.56 -3.44 36.73
N LEU A 267 6.38 -4.48 36.70
CA LEU A 267 5.93 -5.87 36.52
C LEU A 267 4.87 -6.32 37.54
N ASN A 268 4.97 -5.82 38.78
CA ASN A 268 4.02 -6.14 39.86
C ASN A 268 2.60 -5.62 39.57
N ASN A 269 2.49 -4.46 38.92
CA ASN A 269 1.21 -3.89 38.52
C ASN A 269 0.61 -4.71 37.36
N LEU A 270 1.44 -5.09 36.38
CA LEU A 270 1.02 -5.96 35.28
C LEU A 270 0.44 -7.29 35.78
N TYR A 271 1.13 -7.94 36.73
CA TYR A 271 0.66 -9.21 37.30
C TYR A 271 -0.67 -9.07 38.04
N THR A 272 -0.85 -7.98 38.80
CA THR A 272 -2.10 -7.71 39.52
C THR A 272 -3.26 -7.53 38.55
N ILE A 273 -3.11 -6.67 37.54
CA ILE A 273 -4.15 -6.41 36.53
C ILE A 273 -4.46 -7.67 35.72
N CYS A 274 -3.44 -8.45 35.35
CA CYS A 274 -3.66 -9.70 34.61
C CYS A 274 -4.37 -10.75 35.47
N ARG A 275 -4.09 -10.80 36.78
CA ARG A 275 -4.80 -11.68 37.72
C ARG A 275 -6.25 -11.27 37.90
N GLU A 276 -6.54 -9.97 38.01
CA GLU A 276 -7.90 -9.43 38.11
C GLU A 276 -8.73 -9.69 36.85
N ARG A 277 -8.11 -9.60 35.66
CA ARG A 277 -8.76 -9.88 34.37
C ARG A 277 -8.77 -11.38 34.00
N PHE A 278 -8.40 -12.27 34.92
CA PHE A 278 -8.27 -13.72 34.71
C PHE A 278 -7.39 -14.10 33.49
N LEU A 279 -6.41 -13.25 33.16
CA LEU A 279 -5.45 -13.49 32.09
C LEU A 279 -4.34 -14.40 32.61
N HIS A 280 -4.26 -15.62 32.07
CA HIS A 280 -3.27 -16.59 32.49
C HIS A 280 -1.87 -16.23 31.96
N LEU A 281 -1.09 -15.46 32.72
CA LEU A 281 0.36 -15.46 32.58
C LEU A 281 0.89 -16.75 33.20
N LYS A 282 1.02 -17.80 32.41
CA LYS A 282 1.79 -18.98 32.81
C LYS A 282 3.26 -18.57 32.91
N SER A 283 3.66 -18.04 34.07
CA SER A 283 5.02 -17.61 34.44
C SER A 283 5.96 -17.32 33.25
N LEU A 284 5.61 -16.31 32.44
CA LEU A 284 6.39 -15.93 31.24
C LEU A 284 7.81 -15.43 31.58
N TYR A 285 8.12 -15.28 32.87
CA TYR A 285 9.37 -14.74 33.40
C TYR A 285 10.11 -15.65 34.40
N ARG A 286 9.71 -16.92 34.56
CA ARG A 286 10.59 -17.84 35.32
C ARG A 286 11.79 -18.11 34.41
N ARG A 287 13.00 -17.66 34.80
CA ARG A 287 14.32 -17.87 34.16
C ARG A 287 14.47 -19.29 33.59
N SER A 288 13.84 -19.54 32.46
CA SER A 288 13.83 -20.80 31.75
C SER A 288 14.08 -20.43 30.31
N ALA A 289 14.94 -21.22 29.68
CA ALA A 289 15.61 -20.93 28.42
C ALA A 289 14.67 -20.81 27.19
N ASN A 290 13.35 -20.71 27.39
CA ASN A 290 12.35 -20.47 26.35
C ASN A 290 11.71 -19.09 26.53
N ARG A 291 12.49 -18.03 26.29
CA ARG A 291 11.89 -16.73 25.94
C ARG A 291 11.17 -16.96 24.61
N ASN A 292 9.84 -16.79 24.58
CA ASN A 292 9.13 -16.66 23.31
C ASN A 292 9.78 -15.49 22.57
N PHE A 293 10.52 -15.80 21.50
CA PHE A 293 11.33 -14.86 20.73
C PHE A 293 10.50 -13.64 20.25
N LEU A 294 9.21 -13.85 20.02
CA LEU A 294 8.22 -12.84 19.64
C LEU A 294 7.95 -11.78 20.73
N LEU A 295 8.00 -12.16 22.02
CA LEU A 295 7.81 -11.21 23.13
C LEU A 295 9.02 -10.30 23.33
N HIS A 296 10.22 -10.81 23.06
CA HIS A 296 11.46 -10.03 23.12
C HIS A 296 11.55 -8.99 21.99
N LEU A 297 10.83 -9.18 20.88
CA LEU A 297 10.83 -8.23 19.77
C LEU A 297 9.98 -6.98 20.06
N LEU A 298 8.96 -7.11 20.91
CA LEU A 298 8.00 -6.02 21.18
C LEU A 298 8.15 -5.40 22.57
N LEU A 299 8.61 -6.15 23.57
CA LEU A 299 8.80 -5.66 24.94
C LEU A 299 10.29 -5.47 25.25
N LYS A 300 10.65 -4.26 25.71
CA LYS A 300 11.95 -4.01 26.35
C LYS A 300 11.74 -4.15 27.85
N ALA A 301 12.41 -5.13 28.44
CA ALA A 301 12.53 -5.21 29.89
C ALA A 301 13.79 -4.46 30.31
N ARG A 302 13.64 -3.49 31.21
CA ARG A 302 14.77 -2.83 31.88
C ARG A 302 14.77 -3.27 33.34
N SER A 303 15.93 -3.73 33.80
CA SER A 303 16.17 -4.00 35.21
C SER A 303 17.09 -2.90 35.72
N THR A 304 16.56 -2.00 36.53
CA THR A 304 17.35 -0.95 37.19
C THR A 304 17.98 -1.55 38.45
N GLY A 305 19.28 -1.81 38.39
CA GLY A 305 20.02 -2.61 39.38
C GLY A 305 20.17 -2.04 40.81
N TYR A 306 19.30 -1.15 41.28
CA TYR A 306 19.41 -0.58 42.63
C TYR A 306 18.18 -0.81 43.53
N LEU A 307 17.02 -1.17 42.98
CA LEU A 307 15.88 -1.78 43.67
C LEU A 307 15.22 -2.68 42.62
N SER A 308 14.87 -3.92 42.96
CA SER A 308 14.38 -4.93 42.01
C SER A 308 12.99 -4.62 41.43
N THR A 309 12.84 -3.53 40.71
CA THR A 309 11.69 -3.20 39.87
C THR A 309 12.10 -3.46 38.43
N ASP A 310 11.67 -4.62 37.91
CA ASP A 310 11.75 -4.90 36.48
C ASP A 310 10.60 -4.14 35.80
N ASP A 311 10.94 -3.21 34.93
CA ASP A 311 9.96 -2.41 34.18
C ASP A 311 9.82 -2.97 32.76
N CYS A 312 8.57 -3.05 32.29
CA CYS A 312 8.23 -3.47 30.94
C CYS A 312 7.67 -2.30 30.15
N SER A 313 8.26 -2.02 28.98
CA SER A 313 7.75 -1.04 28.02
C SER A 313 7.69 -1.61 26.61
N ILE A 314 6.72 -1.14 25.82
CA ILE A 314 6.60 -1.49 24.41
C ILE A 314 7.59 -0.63 23.61
N ILE A 315 8.38 -1.26 22.74
CA ILE A 315 9.50 -0.63 22.00
C ILE A 315 9.04 0.30 20.87
N VAL A 316 7.74 0.33 20.56
CA VAL A 316 7.25 1.14 19.44
C VAL A 316 7.18 2.61 19.88
N GLU A 317 8.20 3.38 19.49
CA GLU A 317 8.24 4.83 19.71
C GLU A 317 6.95 5.49 19.16
N SER A 318 6.26 6.24 20.01
CA SER A 318 5.26 7.19 19.52
C SER A 318 6.02 8.30 18.80
N GLN A 319 5.79 8.45 17.50
CA GLN A 319 6.23 9.65 16.81
C GLN A 319 5.50 10.84 17.42
N ASN A 320 6.21 11.61 18.24
CA ASN A 320 5.76 12.90 18.72
C ASN A 320 6.81 13.94 18.30
N SER A 321 6.79 14.29 17.02
CA SER A 321 7.38 15.54 16.51
C SER A 321 6.72 15.89 15.18
N GLY A 322 5.66 16.69 15.23
CA GLY A 322 4.97 17.23 14.05
C GLY A 322 3.46 17.02 14.13
N SER A 323 2.74 18.12 14.29
CA SER A 323 1.27 18.23 14.33
C SER A 323 0.55 17.34 13.30
N GLY A 324 -0.29 16.42 13.79
CA GLY A 324 -1.34 15.73 13.04
C GLY A 324 -0.97 14.37 12.46
N GLY A 325 -1.05 13.31 13.27
CA GLY A 325 -0.96 11.91 12.83
C GLY A 325 -1.49 10.94 13.88
N PRO A 326 -2.08 9.79 13.49
CA PRO A 326 -2.92 8.96 14.36
C PRO A 326 -2.09 8.28 15.45
N ASN A 327 -2.57 8.37 16.69
CA ASN A 327 -2.01 7.69 17.86
C ASN A 327 -1.85 6.19 17.58
N PHE A 328 -0.61 5.71 17.51
CA PHE A 328 -0.23 4.30 17.35
C PHE A 328 -1.04 3.36 18.25
N VAL A 329 -1.23 3.75 19.51
CA VAL A 329 -1.99 2.92 20.46
C VAL A 329 -3.51 3.04 20.26
N LEU A 330 -4.03 4.15 19.74
CA LEU A 330 -5.45 4.25 19.37
C LEU A 330 -5.77 3.38 18.14
N ASP A 331 -4.89 3.29 17.16
CA ASP A 331 -5.05 2.36 16.03
C ASP A 331 -4.95 0.90 16.49
N MET A 332 -4.09 0.61 17.48
CA MET A 332 -4.03 -0.71 18.13
C MET A 332 -5.30 -1.03 18.94
N MET A 333 -5.97 -0.02 19.52
CA MET A 333 -7.21 -0.16 20.29
C MET A 333 -8.47 -0.26 19.42
N ARG A 334 -8.49 0.32 18.21
CA ARG A 334 -9.62 0.24 17.26
C ARG A 334 -9.83 -1.17 16.69
N TRP A 335 -8.84 -2.04 16.81
CA TRP A 335 -8.87 -3.40 16.24
C TRP A 335 -9.92 -4.35 16.86
N ARG A 336 -10.66 -3.94 17.90
CA ARG A 336 -11.71 -4.77 18.53
C ARG A 336 -13.13 -4.19 18.46
N GLN A 337 -13.41 -3.33 17.48
CA GLN A 337 -14.79 -2.91 17.17
C GLN A 337 -15.40 -3.59 15.93
N TYR A 338 -14.73 -4.58 15.35
CA TYR A 338 -15.30 -5.48 14.35
C TYR A 338 -15.08 -6.94 14.74
#